data_AF-A0A1W9WIV1-F1
#
_entry.id   AF-A0A1W9WIV1-F1
#
_cell.length_a   1.000
_cell.length_b   1.000
_cell.length_c   1.000
_cell.angle_alpha   90.00
_cell.angle_beta   90.00
_cell.angle_gamma   90.00
#
_symmetry.space_group_name_H-M   'P 1'
#
loop_
_entity.id
_entity.type
_entity.pdbx_description
1 polymer ?
#
loop_
_entity_poly.entity_id
_entity_poly.type
_entity_poly.pdbx_seq_one_letter_code
_entity_poly.pdbx_strand_id
1 'polypeptide(L)'
;MAAGNTAYRYDAENQRTAVSVDGQETRYVINAQPLLSQLLVRTQPDGTQTYYVYGLGLIGQEKPGQYLTFNEDFRGSTVALTDETGQVTEHEKIKNIIQQKIPNGID
;
A
#
# COMPACT_ATOMS: atom_id res chain seq x y z
N MET A 1 -25.73 9.18 17.32
CA MET A 1 -24.39 9.16 16.72
C MET A 1 -24.11 7.71 16.35
N ALA A 2 -24.16 7.34 15.07
CA ALA A 2 -23.93 5.96 14.65
C ALA A 2 -22.42 5.71 14.62
N ALA A 3 -21.96 4.62 15.26
CA ALA A 3 -20.63 4.11 15.01
C ALA A 3 -20.57 3.69 13.53
N GLY A 4 -19.60 4.20 12.77
CA GLY A 4 -19.46 3.88 11.34
C GLY A 4 -19.32 2.37 11.15
N ASN A 5 -20.02 1.82 10.16
CA ASN A 5 -20.03 0.37 9.94
C ASN A 5 -18.74 -0.01 9.21
N THR A 6 -17.75 -0.52 9.95
CA THR A 6 -16.48 -1.01 9.37
C THR A 6 -16.49 -2.53 9.32
N ALA A 7 -16.28 -3.10 8.13
CA ALA A 7 -16.18 -4.54 7.91
C ALA A 7 -14.86 -4.91 7.23
N TYR A 8 -14.34 -6.09 7.55
CA TYR A 8 -13.07 -6.61 7.02
C TYR A 8 -13.30 -7.97 6.37
N ARG A 9 -12.59 -8.24 5.26
CA ARG A 9 -12.61 -9.54 4.58
C ARG A 9 -11.22 -10.15 4.59
N TYR A 10 -11.16 -11.46 4.77
CA TYR A 10 -9.92 -12.24 4.84
C TYR A 10 -9.99 -13.44 3.90
N ASP A 11 -8.83 -13.90 3.42
CA ASP A 11 -8.69 -15.19 2.73
C ASP A 11 -8.45 -16.36 3.72
N ALA A 12 -8.24 -17.57 3.19
CA ALA A 12 -8.03 -18.77 4.01
C ALA A 12 -6.70 -18.74 4.77
N GLU A 13 -5.73 -17.95 4.29
CA GLU A 13 -4.43 -17.68 4.91
C GLU A 13 -4.45 -16.47 5.86
N ASN A 14 -5.65 -16.02 6.24
CA ASN A 14 -5.89 -14.91 7.16
C ASN A 14 -5.27 -13.57 6.71
N GLN A 15 -5.07 -13.39 5.40
CA GLN A 15 -4.66 -12.11 4.82
C GLN A 15 -5.90 -11.25 4.55
N ARG A 16 -5.85 -9.98 4.93
CA ARG A 16 -6.99 -9.07 4.72
C ARG A 16 -7.10 -8.64 3.27
N THR A 17 -8.15 -9.08 2.59
CA THR A 17 -8.39 -8.81 1.16
C THR A 17 -9.33 -7.63 0.90
N ALA A 18 -10.04 -7.13 1.92
CA ALA A 18 -10.84 -5.91 1.79
C ALA A 18 -11.12 -5.22 3.13
N VAL A 19 -11.42 -3.92 3.06
CA VAL A 19 -12.00 -3.08 4.13
C VAL A 19 -13.20 -2.35 3.53
N SER A 20 -14.34 -2.38 4.20
CA SER A 20 -15.52 -1.60 3.86
C SER A 20 -15.85 -0.63 4.99
N VAL A 21 -15.90 0.66 4.70
CA VAL A 21 -16.31 1.71 5.65
C VAL A 21 -17.57 2.36 5.10
N ASP A 22 -18.68 2.27 5.83
CA ASP A 22 -19.97 2.86 5.43
C ASP A 22 -20.41 2.45 4.00
N GLY A 23 -20.15 1.18 3.65
CA GLY A 23 -20.48 0.58 2.35
C GLY A 23 -19.47 0.85 1.23
N GLN A 24 -18.43 1.64 1.48
CA GLN A 24 -17.35 1.91 0.54
C GLN A 24 -16.24 0.87 0.69
N GLU A 25 -16.21 -0.11 -0.22
CA GLU A 25 -15.24 -1.23 -0.18
C GLU A 25 -13.94 -0.87 -0.91
N THR A 26 -12.81 -0.97 -0.20
CA THR A 26 -11.46 -1.01 -0.76
C THR A 26 -10.96 -2.45 -0.77
N ARG A 27 -10.47 -2.93 -1.91
CA ARG A 27 -9.96 -4.29 -2.10
C ARG A 27 -8.45 -4.33 -2.29
N TYR A 28 -7.84 -5.46 -1.95
CA TYR A 28 -6.39 -5.68 -1.98
C TYR A 28 -6.02 -6.98 -2.70
N VAL A 29 -4.97 -6.93 -3.51
CA VAL A 29 -4.27 -8.11 -4.03
C VAL A 29 -2.94 -8.21 -3.30
N ILE A 30 -2.66 -9.37 -2.69
CA ILE A 30 -1.52 -9.55 -1.78
C ILE A 30 -0.64 -10.68 -2.30
N ASN A 31 0.67 -10.48 -2.27
CA ASN A 31 1.67 -11.53 -2.38
C ASN A 31 2.10 -11.96 -0.97
N ALA A 32 1.64 -13.14 -0.55
CA ALA A 32 1.92 -13.71 0.77
C ALA A 32 3.17 -14.63 0.80
N GLN A 33 3.88 -14.81 -0.32
CA GLN A 33 5.05 -15.67 -0.38
C GLN A 33 6.27 -15.16 0.42
N PRO A 34 6.58 -13.84 0.45
CA PRO A 34 7.71 -13.33 1.23
C PRO A 34 7.44 -13.36 2.74
N LEU A 35 8.49 -13.24 3.56
CA LEU A 35 8.39 -13.21 5.03
C LEU A 35 7.41 -12.13 5.54
N LEU A 36 7.34 -11.00 4.83
CA LEU A 36 6.35 -9.96 5.05
C LEU A 36 5.47 -9.87 3.80
N SER A 37 4.15 -10.03 3.97
CA SER A 37 3.18 -9.91 2.88
C SER A 37 3.31 -8.57 2.18
N GLN A 38 3.24 -8.59 0.84
CA GLN A 38 3.35 -7.41 -0.01
C GLN A 38 2.00 -7.10 -0.64
N LEU A 39 1.54 -5.85 -0.53
CA LEU A 39 0.34 -5.38 -1.22
C LEU A 39 0.70 -5.08 -2.67
N LEU A 40 0.15 -5.81 -3.64
CA LEU A 40 0.43 -5.59 -5.06
C LEU A 40 -0.50 -4.56 -5.71
N VAL A 41 -1.80 -4.63 -5.36
CA VAL A 41 -2.82 -3.74 -5.93
C VAL A 41 -3.80 -3.33 -4.85
N ARG A 42 -4.10 -2.03 -4.79
CA ARG A 42 -5.23 -1.47 -4.03
C ARG A 42 -6.28 -0.96 -5.01
N THR A 43 -7.51 -1.44 -4.89
CA THR A 43 -8.65 -0.95 -5.67
C THR A 43 -9.57 -0.16 -4.75
N GLN A 44 -9.74 1.12 -5.03
CA GLN A 44 -10.68 2.00 -4.34
C GLN A 44 -12.13 1.71 -4.74
N PRO A 45 -13.13 2.20 -3.97
CA PRO A 45 -14.55 1.97 -4.27
C PRO A 45 -14.98 2.47 -5.65
N ASP A 46 -14.34 3.54 -6.15
CA ASP A 46 -14.56 4.12 -7.47
C ASP A 46 -13.91 3.30 -8.62
N GLY A 47 -13.21 2.22 -8.29
CA GLY A 47 -12.48 1.38 -9.23
C GLY A 47 -11.04 1.85 -9.50
N THR A 48 -10.62 2.99 -8.96
CA THR A 48 -9.25 3.50 -9.11
C THR A 48 -8.26 2.50 -8.51
N GLN A 49 -7.24 2.13 -9.29
CA GLN A 49 -6.21 1.19 -8.85
C GLN A 49 -4.90 1.91 -8.54
N THR A 50 -4.27 1.50 -7.44
CA THR A 50 -2.88 1.81 -7.15
C THR A 50 -2.08 0.51 -7.21
N TYR A 51 -1.03 0.48 -8.02
CA TYR A 51 -0.11 -0.65 -8.16
C TYR A 51 1.15 -0.39 -7.36
N TYR A 52 1.72 -1.45 -6.81
CA TYR A 52 2.93 -1.40 -5.99
C TYR A 52 3.94 -2.41 -6.54
N VAL A 53 5.15 -1.94 -6.82
CA VAL A 53 6.23 -2.72 -7.44
C VAL A 53 7.32 -2.97 -6.41
N TYR A 54 7.71 -4.22 -6.25
CA TYR A 54 8.70 -4.65 -5.25
C TYR A 54 9.95 -5.25 -5.89
N GLY A 55 11.10 -4.95 -5.28
CA GLY A 55 12.37 -5.67 -5.43
C GLY A 55 12.74 -6.32 -4.11
N LEU A 56 13.83 -5.89 -3.48
CA LEU A 56 14.11 -6.21 -2.07
C LEU A 56 13.18 -5.47 -1.11
N GLY A 57 12.74 -4.27 -1.51
CA GLY A 57 11.78 -3.41 -0.81
C GLY A 57 10.74 -2.86 -1.80
N LEU A 58 9.96 -1.87 -1.37
CA LEU A 58 9.01 -1.18 -2.25
C LEU A 58 9.80 -0.21 -3.12
N ILE A 59 9.79 -0.40 -4.45
CA ILE A 59 10.59 0.42 -5.38
C ILE A 59 9.72 1.34 -6.25
N GLY A 60 8.43 1.05 -6.37
CA GLY A 60 7.53 1.83 -7.22
C GLY A 60 6.09 1.81 -6.74
N GLN A 61 5.40 2.93 -6.99
CA GLN A 61 3.95 3.01 -6.87
C GLN A 61 3.38 3.74 -8.08
N GLU A 62 2.35 3.16 -8.69
CA GLU A 62 1.63 3.76 -9.81
C GLU A 62 0.18 3.98 -9.45
N LYS A 63 -0.34 5.17 -9.74
CA LYS A 63 -1.78 5.47 -9.79
C LYS A 63 -2.06 6.21 -11.11
N PRO A 64 -3.32 6.35 -11.54
CA PRO A 64 -3.62 7.04 -12.79
C PRO A 64 -2.96 8.43 -12.87
N GLY A 65 -2.09 8.60 -13.87
CA GLY A 65 -1.39 9.86 -14.13
C GLY A 65 -0.27 10.23 -13.15
N GLN A 66 0.18 9.31 -12.30
CA GLN A 66 1.33 9.55 -11.41
C GLN A 66 2.09 8.25 -11.12
N TYR A 67 3.39 8.30 -11.35
CA TYR A 67 4.31 7.27 -10.92
C TYR A 67 5.27 7.84 -9.86
N LEU A 68 5.56 7.04 -8.83
CA LEU A 68 6.55 7.38 -7.82
C LEU A 68 7.58 6.25 -7.74
N THR A 69 8.86 6.62 -7.79
CA THR A 69 9.98 5.72 -7.51
C THR A 69 10.49 5.98 -6.11
N PHE A 70 10.66 4.90 -5.34
CA PHE A 70 11.18 4.93 -3.98
C PHE A 70 12.67 4.61 -4.03
N ASN A 71 13.50 5.56 -3.63
CA ASN A 71 14.95 5.38 -3.56
C ASN A 71 15.33 5.01 -2.13
N GLU A 72 15.77 3.79 -1.92
CA GLU A 72 16.16 3.26 -0.60
C GLU A 72 17.68 3.32 -0.40
N ASP A 73 18.11 3.62 0.84
CA ASP A 73 19.49 3.41 1.26
C ASP A 73 19.78 1.91 1.54
N PHE A 74 21.04 1.58 1.78
CA PHE A 74 21.45 0.19 2.06
C PHE A 74 20.85 -0.42 3.33
N ARG A 75 20.18 0.38 4.17
CA ARG A 75 19.49 -0.05 5.41
C ARG A 75 17.99 -0.24 5.19
N GLY A 76 17.50 -0.03 3.96
CA GLY A 76 16.08 -0.09 3.61
C GLY A 76 15.29 1.17 4.02
N SER A 77 15.97 2.28 4.34
CA SER A 77 15.29 3.55 4.56
C SER A 77 15.09 4.24 3.22
N THR A 78 13.87 4.58 2.86
CA THR A 78 13.63 5.44 1.69
C THR A 78 14.19 6.84 1.97
N VAL A 79 15.09 7.30 1.11
CA VAL A 79 15.81 8.58 1.20
C VAL A 79 15.37 9.60 0.17
N ALA A 80 14.67 9.18 -0.90
CA ALA A 80 14.07 10.09 -1.85
C ALA A 80 12.87 9.46 -2.56
N LEU A 81 11.90 10.30 -2.93
CA LEU A 81 10.85 9.97 -3.87
C LEU A 81 11.06 10.76 -5.15
N THR A 82 10.96 10.10 -6.31
CA THR A 82 11.03 10.76 -7.61
C THR A 82 9.80 10.46 -8.45
N ASP A 83 9.37 11.40 -9.28
CA ASP A 83 8.30 11.18 -10.27
C ASP A 83 8.79 10.41 -11.51
N GLU A 84 7.91 10.22 -12.49
CA GLU A 84 8.21 9.56 -13.76
C GLU A 84 9.31 10.25 -14.60
N THR A 85 9.60 11.52 -14.34
CA THR A 85 10.67 12.27 -15.02
C THR A 85 12.02 12.18 -14.29
N GLY A 86 12.03 11.55 -13.11
CA GLY A 86 13.20 11.49 -12.23
C GLY A 86 13.37 12.75 -11.38
N GLN A 87 12.40 13.67 -11.39
CA GLN A 87 12.43 14.83 -10.52
C GLN A 87 12.04 14.41 -9.11
N VAL A 88 12.82 14.89 -8.13
CA VAL A 88 12.56 14.63 -6.71
C VAL A 88 11.28 15.33 -6.29
N THR A 89 10.34 14.56 -5.74
CA THR A 89 9.04 15.06 -5.28
C THR A 89 9.00 15.30 -3.76
N GLU A 90 9.81 14.59 -2.97
CA GLU A 90 9.87 14.78 -1.50
C GLU A 90 11.14 14.19 -0.87
N HIS A 91 11.76 14.90 0.10
CA HIS A 91 12.95 14.44 0.86
C HIS A 91 12.67 14.08 2.34
N GLU A 92 11.61 14.59 2.98
CA GLU A 92 11.61 14.75 4.47
C GLU A 92 10.44 14.11 5.25
N LYS A 93 9.43 13.49 4.61
CA LYS A 93 8.27 12.87 5.32
C LYS A 93 8.09 11.37 5.10
N ILE A 94 9.20 10.66 4.97
CA ILE A 94 9.16 9.27 4.51
C ILE A 94 8.89 8.25 5.64
N LYS A 95 8.67 8.71 6.89
CA LYS A 95 8.37 7.82 8.03
C LYS A 95 6.98 7.15 7.99
N ASN A 96 6.03 7.63 7.19
CA ASN A 96 4.64 7.13 7.24
C ASN A 96 4.19 6.29 6.04
N ILE A 97 4.92 6.26 4.92
CA ILE A 97 4.43 5.58 3.71
C ILE A 97 4.73 4.06 3.73
N ILE A 98 5.80 3.64 4.39
CA ILE A 98 6.24 2.23 4.45
C ILE A 98 5.48 1.42 5.52
N GLN A 99 4.71 2.09 6.39
CA GLN A 99 3.83 1.44 7.37
C GLN A 99 2.40 1.24 6.84
N GLN A 100 2.22 0.98 5.53
CA GLN A 100 1.06 0.19 5.09
C GLN A 100 1.26 -1.27 5.50
N LYS A 101 1.49 -1.50 6.79
CA LYS A 101 1.06 -2.71 7.46
C LYS A 101 -0.42 -2.75 7.15
N ILE A 102 -0.86 -3.69 6.33
CA ILE A 102 -2.23 -4.18 6.47
C ILE A 102 -2.26 -4.66 7.93
N PRO A 103 -2.98 -4.03 8.89
CA PRO A 103 -3.03 -4.58 10.23
C PRO A 103 -3.41 -6.06 10.13
N ASN A 104 -2.39 -6.90 10.34
CA ASN A 104 -2.59 -8.28 10.74
C ASN A 104 -3.33 -8.15 12.06
N GLY A 105 -4.63 -8.44 12.01
CA GLY A 105 -5.51 -8.33 13.17
C GLY A 105 -4.94 -9.16 14.31
N ILE A 106 -4.52 -8.47 15.36
CA ILE A 106 -4.70 -8.93 16.73
C ILE A 106 -5.32 -7.71 17.43
N ASP A 107 -6.64 -7.67 17.43
CA ASP A 107 -7.43 -7.05 18.50
C ASP A 107 -8.10 -8.21 19.24
#